data_AF-A0A2X3IJK6-F1
#
_entry.id   AF-A0A2X3IJK6-F1
#
_cell.length_a   1.000
_cell.length_b   1.000
_cell.length_c   1.000
_cell.angle_alpha   90.00
_cell.angle_beta   90.00
_cell.angle_gamma   90.00
#
_symmetry.space_group_name_H-M   'P 1'
#
loop_
_entity.id
_entity.type
_entity.pdbx_description
1 polymer ?
#
loop_
_entity_poly.entity_id
_entity_poly.type
_entity_poly.pdbx_seq_one_letter_code
_entity_poly.pdbx_strand_id
1 'polypeptide(L)'
;MKPLIDPIGTADGLFHGKNTQTGELATIVTPKYANDNQAAMLSTQREILTILTAAGIKPNEATNDQFLTALKKVFLTTDDTRLNNLLHSDQKSLRRKGQSSSQNQSGTQRCCCSRRRQGGGDRCSR
;
A
#
# COMPACT_ATOMS: atom_id res chain seq x y z
N MET A 1 -11.86 5.90 4.30
CA MET A 1 -12.31 6.51 3.02
C MET A 1 -13.78 6.91 3.17
N LYS A 2 -14.16 8.11 2.76
CA LYS A 2 -15.56 8.53 2.77
C LYS A 2 -16.35 7.82 1.65
N PRO A 3 -17.66 7.56 1.83
CA PRO A 3 -18.55 7.29 0.71
C PRO A 3 -18.44 8.40 -0.35
N LEU A 4 -18.93 8.13 -1.56
CA LEU A 4 -18.97 9.13 -2.61
C LEU A 4 -19.68 10.39 -2.07
N ILE A 5 -18.98 11.52 -2.10
CA ILE A 5 -19.54 12.78 -1.60
C ILE A 5 -20.71 13.19 -2.50
N ASP A 6 -21.81 13.64 -1.89
CA ASP A 6 -22.92 14.19 -2.66
C ASP A 6 -22.52 15.50 -3.34
N PRO A 7 -22.96 15.74 -4.59
CA PRO A 7 -22.83 17.06 -5.19
C PRO A 7 -23.45 18.15 -4.34
N ILE A 8 -23.12 19.42 -4.60
CA ILE A 8 -23.81 20.54 -3.98
C ILE A 8 -25.33 20.42 -4.13
N GLY A 9 -26.09 20.76 -3.08
CA GLY A 9 -27.54 20.56 -3.01
C GLY A 9 -28.39 21.55 -3.83
N THR A 10 -27.97 21.90 -5.04
CA THR A 10 -28.78 22.61 -6.04
C THR A 10 -29.58 21.62 -6.90
N ALA A 11 -30.59 22.10 -7.63
CA ALA A 11 -31.46 21.24 -8.42
C ALA A 11 -30.72 20.40 -9.48
N ASP A 12 -29.61 20.93 -9.99
CA ASP A 12 -28.74 20.29 -10.99
C ASP A 12 -27.41 19.78 -10.42
N GLY A 13 -27.18 19.93 -9.11
CA GLY A 13 -25.94 19.49 -8.46
C GLY A 13 -24.72 20.36 -8.78
N LEU A 14 -24.91 21.56 -9.33
CA LEU A 14 -23.85 22.48 -9.73
C LEU A 14 -23.85 23.77 -8.92
N PHE A 15 -22.66 24.33 -8.76
CA PHE A 15 -22.47 25.69 -8.27
C PHE A 15 -22.97 26.66 -9.33
N HIS A 16 -23.67 27.71 -8.87
CA HIS A 16 -24.20 28.80 -9.68
C HIS A 16 -23.60 30.14 -9.30
N GLY A 17 -23.60 31.06 -10.25
CA GLY A 17 -23.26 32.46 -10.01
C GLY A 17 -24.40 33.17 -9.28
N LYS A 18 -24.15 34.39 -8.79
CA LYS A 18 -25.21 35.19 -8.17
C LYS A 18 -26.33 35.46 -9.17
N ASN A 19 -27.53 34.98 -8.89
CA ASN A 19 -28.72 35.39 -9.60
C ASN A 19 -29.42 36.52 -8.82
N THR A 20 -29.37 37.75 -9.34
CA THR A 20 -29.92 38.93 -8.67
C THR A 20 -31.45 39.01 -8.73
N GLN A 21 -32.11 38.15 -9.51
CA GLN A 21 -33.56 38.15 -9.69
C GLN A 21 -34.26 37.10 -8.80
N THR A 22 -33.60 35.98 -8.48
CA THR A 22 -34.18 34.88 -7.67
C THR A 22 -33.68 34.86 -6.23
N GLY A 23 -32.59 35.58 -5.92
CA GLY A 23 -32.00 35.59 -4.57
C GLY A 23 -31.16 34.35 -4.25
N GLU A 24 -30.84 33.52 -5.23
CA GLU A 24 -29.97 32.35 -5.03
C GLU A 24 -28.60 32.78 -4.50
N LEU A 25 -28.14 32.04 -3.49
CA LEU A 25 -26.84 32.25 -2.87
C LEU A 25 -25.75 32.04 -3.94
N ALA A 26 -24.82 32.98 -3.99
CA ALA A 26 -23.75 32.98 -4.96
C ALA A 26 -22.53 32.23 -4.45
N THR A 27 -21.83 31.55 -5.35
CA THR A 27 -20.46 31.10 -5.09
C THR A 27 -19.52 32.31 -5.12
N ILE A 28 -18.72 32.53 -4.06
CA ILE A 28 -17.70 33.61 -4.03
C ILE A 28 -16.64 33.37 -5.11
N VAL A 29 -16.34 32.09 -5.37
CA VAL A 29 -15.47 31.63 -6.45
C VAL A 29 -16.28 31.42 -7.72
N THR A 30 -15.65 31.52 -8.90
CA THR A 30 -16.36 31.33 -10.17
C THR A 30 -17.00 29.93 -10.24
N PRO A 31 -18.27 29.82 -10.68
CA PRO A 31 -18.98 28.54 -10.76
C PRO A 31 -18.22 27.47 -11.54
N LYS A 32 -17.58 27.87 -12.65
CA LYS A 32 -16.74 26.97 -13.45
C LYS A 32 -15.65 26.31 -12.59
N TYR A 33 -14.88 27.10 -11.85
CA TYR A 33 -13.81 26.56 -11.03
C TYR A 33 -14.33 25.61 -9.94
N ALA A 34 -15.43 25.97 -9.27
CA ALA A 34 -16.02 25.13 -8.22
C ALA A 34 -16.55 23.80 -8.79
N ASN A 35 -17.25 23.85 -9.93
CA ASN A 35 -17.77 22.67 -10.62
C ASN A 35 -16.64 21.76 -11.13
N ASP A 36 -15.58 22.32 -11.71
CA ASP A 36 -14.41 21.56 -12.17
C ASP A 36 -13.72 20.83 -11.00
N ASN A 37 -13.57 21.50 -9.85
CA ASN A 37 -13.00 20.88 -8.65
C ASN A 37 -13.91 19.78 -8.07
N GLN A 38 -15.22 20.02 -7.98
CA GLN A 38 -16.18 19.00 -7.56
C GLN A 38 -16.11 17.77 -8.48
N ALA A 39 -16.11 17.99 -9.81
CA ALA A 39 -16.00 16.91 -10.79
C ALA A 39 -14.69 16.11 -10.65
N ALA A 40 -13.56 16.79 -10.48
CA ALA A 40 -12.26 16.15 -10.28
C ALA A 40 -12.19 15.31 -8.99
N MET A 41 -12.73 15.84 -7.88
CA MET A 41 -12.80 15.12 -6.61
C MET A 41 -13.68 13.88 -6.71
N LEU A 42 -14.89 14.01 -7.27
CA LEU A 42 -15.80 12.88 -7.44
C LEU A 42 -15.24 11.83 -8.40
N SER A 43 -14.56 12.25 -9.47
CA SER A 43 -13.87 11.34 -10.40
C SER A 43 -12.80 10.52 -9.66
N THR A 44 -11.91 11.19 -8.93
CA THR A 44 -10.85 10.53 -8.16
C THR A 44 -11.42 9.58 -7.10
N GLN A 45 -12.48 9.99 -6.41
CA GLN A 45 -13.14 9.12 -5.42
C GLN A 45 -13.73 7.88 -6.06
N ARG A 46 -14.37 7.98 -7.24
CA ARG A 46 -14.93 6.82 -7.96
C ARG A 46 -13.85 5.81 -8.36
N GLU A 47 -12.69 6.27 -8.83
CA GLU A 47 -11.56 5.39 -9.15
C GLU A 47 -11.08 4.64 -7.91
N ILE A 48 -10.91 5.33 -6.78
CA ILE A 48 -10.48 4.68 -5.55
C ILE A 48 -11.54 3.71 -5.02
N LEU A 49 -12.83 4.08 -5.04
CA LEU A 49 -13.93 3.20 -4.66
C LEU A 49 -14.01 1.94 -5.53
N THR A 50 -13.68 2.05 -6.81
CA THR A 50 -13.58 0.91 -7.73
C THR A 50 -12.48 -0.07 -7.28
N ILE A 51 -11.31 0.45 -6.91
CA ILE A 51 -10.20 -0.38 -6.38
C ILE A 51 -10.58 -1.05 -5.05
N LEU A 52 -11.23 -0.31 -4.14
CA LEU A 52 -11.74 -0.88 -2.88
C LEU A 52 -12.74 -2.00 -3.13
N THR A 53 -13.65 -1.80 -4.08
CA THR A 53 -14.68 -2.79 -4.45
C THR A 53 -14.04 -4.03 -5.07
N ALA A 54 -13.05 -3.88 -5.95
CA ALA A 54 -12.28 -4.99 -6.50
C ALA A 54 -11.54 -5.79 -5.41
N ALA A 55 -11.07 -5.11 -4.36
CA ALA A 55 -10.51 -5.76 -3.18
C ALA A 55 -11.55 -6.37 -2.22
N GLY A 56 -12.85 -6.19 -2.47
CA GLY A 56 -13.93 -6.59 -1.57
C GLY A 56 -13.94 -5.84 -0.24
N ILE A 57 -13.44 -4.60 -0.21
CA ILE A 57 -13.38 -3.73 0.97
C ILE A 57 -14.49 -2.69 0.86
N LYS A 58 -15.32 -2.58 1.90
CA LYS A 58 -16.32 -1.52 2.01
C LYS A 58 -15.67 -0.24 2.56
N PRO A 59 -15.95 0.94 1.99
CA PRO A 59 -15.47 2.22 2.53
C PRO A 59 -15.94 2.42 3.98
N ASN A 60 -15.04 2.91 4.82
CA ASN A 60 -15.31 3.27 6.22
C ASN A 60 -14.56 4.57 6.54
N GLU A 61 -15.31 5.59 6.95
CA GLU A 61 -14.77 6.92 7.26
C GLU A 61 -13.81 6.90 8.45
N ALA A 62 -14.00 5.99 9.41
CA ALA A 62 -13.19 5.88 10.60
C ALA A 62 -11.79 5.28 10.35
N THR A 63 -11.50 4.89 9.11
CA THR A 63 -10.26 4.20 8.73
C THR A 63 -9.55 4.90 7.58
N ASN A 64 -8.23 5.04 7.70
CA ASN A 64 -7.39 5.84 6.80
C ASN A 64 -6.42 5.01 5.94
N ASP A 65 -6.40 3.69 6.10
CA ASP A 65 -5.48 2.76 5.42
C ASP A 65 -6.17 1.88 4.37
N GLN A 66 -7.48 2.01 4.18
CA GLN A 66 -8.28 1.14 3.32
C GLN A 66 -7.81 1.11 1.87
N PHE A 67 -7.33 2.23 1.33
CA PHE A 67 -6.82 2.29 -0.03
C PHE A 67 -5.53 1.49 -0.19
N LEU A 68 -4.58 1.67 0.74
CA LEU A 68 -3.34 0.89 0.75
C LEU A 68 -3.64 -0.61 0.93
N THR A 69 -4.59 -0.95 1.81
CA THR A 69 -5.02 -2.33 2.03
C THR A 69 -5.68 -2.92 0.78
N ALA A 70 -6.48 -2.14 0.05
CA ALA A 70 -7.07 -2.56 -1.22
C ALA A 70 -6.01 -2.82 -2.29
N LEU A 71 -5.04 -1.92 -2.45
CA LEU A 71 -3.93 -2.10 -3.39
C LEU A 71 -3.14 -3.36 -3.06
N LYS A 72 -2.73 -3.53 -1.79
CA LYS A 72 -2.04 -4.75 -1.35
C LYS A 72 -2.85 -5.98 -1.69
N LYS A 73 -4.16 -5.98 -1.43
CA LYS A 73 -4.99 -7.14 -1.71
C LYS A 73 -5.08 -7.43 -3.21
N VAL A 74 -5.44 -6.45 -4.04
CA VAL A 74 -5.53 -6.62 -5.50
C VAL A 74 -4.21 -7.13 -6.10
N PHE A 75 -3.08 -6.59 -5.65
CA PHE A 75 -1.77 -6.92 -6.20
C PHE A 75 -1.13 -8.18 -5.59
N LEU A 76 -1.43 -8.52 -4.33
CA LEU A 76 -0.89 -9.73 -3.68
C LEU A 76 -1.76 -10.97 -3.89
N THR A 77 -3.05 -10.83 -4.19
CA THR A 77 -3.89 -11.97 -4.61
C THR A 77 -3.58 -12.42 -6.04
N THR A 78 -2.85 -11.61 -6.78
CA THR A 78 -2.30 -11.98 -8.08
C THR A 78 -0.93 -12.61 -7.80
N ASP A 79 -0.70 -13.87 -8.17
CA ASP A 79 0.58 -14.60 -8.00
C ASP A 79 1.68 -13.99 -8.91
N ASP A 80 2.00 -12.72 -8.68
CA ASP A 80 2.96 -11.97 -9.46
C ASP A 80 4.31 -11.95 -8.72
N THR A 81 5.21 -12.79 -9.22
CA THR A 81 6.59 -12.92 -8.74
C THR A 81 7.36 -11.59 -8.74
N ARG A 82 6.94 -10.60 -9.55
CA ARG A 82 7.57 -9.28 -9.61
C ARG A 82 7.24 -8.43 -8.40
N LEU A 83 6.00 -8.47 -7.92
CA LEU A 83 5.53 -7.72 -6.75
C LEU A 83 6.10 -8.28 -5.45
N ASN A 84 6.23 -9.61 -5.37
CA ASN A 84 6.90 -10.27 -4.25
C ASN A 84 8.35 -9.78 -4.08
N ASN A 85 9.12 -9.64 -5.15
CA ASN A 85 10.52 -9.20 -5.03
C ASN A 85 10.66 -7.72 -4.61
N LEU A 86 9.74 -6.85 -5.02
CA LEU A 86 9.75 -5.41 -4.69
C LEU A 86 9.34 -5.14 -3.24
N LEU A 87 8.41 -5.93 -2.69
CA LEU A 87 7.96 -5.77 -1.30
C LEU A 87 8.98 -6.32 -0.29
N HIS A 88 9.79 -7.30 -0.67
CA HIS A 88 10.78 -7.93 0.21
C HIS A 88 12.19 -7.32 0.09
N SER A 89 12.46 -6.46 -0.90
CA SER A 89 13.76 -5.80 -1.04
C SER A 89 14.06 -4.80 0.09
N ASP A 90 13.05 -4.09 0.59
CA ASP A 90 13.20 -3.13 1.68
C ASP A 90 13.47 -3.82 3.03
N GLN A 91 12.85 -4.99 3.27
CA GLN A 91 13.07 -5.76 4.49
C GLN A 91 14.46 -6.41 4.55
N LYS A 92 15.07 -6.68 3.38
CA LYS A 92 16.44 -7.23 3.29
C LYS A 92 17.50 -6.22 3.79
N SER A 93 17.24 -4.92 3.65
CA SER A 93 18.16 -3.86 4.10
C SER A 93 18.13 -3.69 5.63
N LEU A 94 16.96 -3.85 6.27
CA LEU A 94 16.81 -3.83 7.73
C LEU A 94 17.34 -5.11 8.40
N ARG A 95 17.15 -6.30 7.79
CA ARG A 95 17.71 -7.55 8.33
C ARG A 95 19.24 -7.62 8.27
N ARG A 96 19.88 -6.96 7.31
CA ARG A 96 21.36 -6.88 7.23
C ARG A 96 21.98 -6.05 8.36
N LYS A 97 21.27 -5.06 8.92
CA LYS A 97 21.76 -4.27 10.06
C LYS A 97 21.62 -4.99 11.42
N GLY A 98 20.71 -5.95 11.54
CA GLY A 98 20.53 -6.74 12.78
C GLY A 98 21.44 -7.97 12.91
N GLN A 99 22.09 -8.41 11.83
CA GLN A 99 22.97 -9.60 11.84
C GLN A 99 24.47 -9.25 11.99
N SER A 100 24.88 -7.98 11.93
CA SER A 100 26.30 -7.63 12.04
C SER A 100 26.81 -7.48 13.48
N SER A 101 25.98 -7.68 14.51
CA SER A 101 26.37 -7.51 15.92
C SER A 101 26.39 -8.79 16.75
N SER A 102 26.15 -9.97 16.17
CA SER A 102 26.28 -11.24 16.90
C SER A 102 26.83 -12.35 16.01
N GLN A 103 28.10 -12.24 15.63
CA GLN A 103 28.94 -13.37 15.25
C GLN A 103 30.40 -12.92 15.24
N ASN A 104 30.93 -12.65 16.42
CA ASN A 104 32.37 -12.66 16.65
C ASN A 104 32.66 -13.43 17.94
N GLN A 105 32.14 -14.65 18.03
CA GLN A 105 32.67 -15.65 18.94
C GLN A 105 32.76 -16.99 18.21
N SER A 106 33.99 -17.50 18.17
CA SER A 106 34.33 -18.91 18.00
C SER A 106 34.12 -19.51 16.60
N GLY A 107 34.93 -19.06 15.65
CA GLY A 107 35.25 -19.85 14.46
C GLY A 107 36.38 -20.83 14.73
N THR A 108 36.16 -21.86 15.58
CA THR A 108 36.99 -23.06 15.57
C THR A 108 36.14 -24.24 15.11
N GLN A 109 36.40 -24.65 13.88
CA GLN A 109 35.73 -25.73 13.14
C GLN A 109 35.56 -27.00 14.00
N ARG A 110 34.32 -27.47 14.13
CA ARG A 110 34.05 -28.89 14.38
C ARG A 110 33.51 -29.51 13.10
N CYS A 111 34.42 -30.09 12.32
CA CYS A 111 34.07 -31.03 11.27
C CYS A 111 33.30 -32.22 11.90
N CYS A 112 32.19 -32.58 11.26
CA CYS A 112 31.49 -33.82 11.51
C CYS A 112 32.40 -35.02 11.16
N CYS A 113 32.83 -35.78 12.15
CA CYS A 113 33.39 -37.13 11.93
C CYS A 113 32.36 -38.16 12.38
N SER A 114 31.69 -38.78 11.40
CA SER A 114 30.96 -40.03 11.58
C SER A 114 31.96 -41.13 11.97
N ARG A 115 31.84 -41.66 13.20
CA ARG A 115 32.58 -42.83 13.69
C ARG A 115 32.26 -44.06 12.83
N ARG A 116 33.20 -44.50 11.99
CA ARG A 116 33.30 -45.89 11.54
C ARG A 116 34.47 -46.55 12.28
N ARG A 117 34.15 -47.55 13.11
CA ARG A 117 35.15 -48.46 13.68
C ARG A 117 35.69 -49.33 12.54
N GLN A 118 36.98 -49.23 12.25
CA GLN A 118 37.90 -50.36 12.09
C GLN A 118 39.31 -49.82 11.84
N GLY A 119 40.30 -50.53 12.38
CA GLY A 119 41.60 -50.01 12.73
C GLY A 119 42.47 -49.53 11.57
N GLY A 120 43.42 -48.66 11.91
CA GLY A 120 44.66 -48.49 11.16
C GLY A 120 44.93 -47.10 10.62
N GLY A 121 45.69 -46.30 11.38
CA GLY A 121 46.62 -45.29 10.85
C GLY A 121 46.03 -43.96 10.38
N ASP A 122 45.98 -42.98 11.27
CA ASP A 122 45.81 -41.57 10.90
C ASP A 122 47.09 -41.04 10.23
N ARG A 123 47.01 -40.62 8.97
CA ARG A 123 47.84 -39.53 8.44
C ARG A 123 46.99 -38.55 7.65
N CYS A 124 46.77 -37.40 8.26
CA CYS A 124 46.37 -36.18 7.57
C CYS A 124 47.53 -35.69 6.69
N SER A 125 47.23 -35.29 5.46
CA SER A 125 48.09 -34.38 4.69
C SER A 125 47.24 -33.24 4.13
N ARG A 126 47.41 -32.08 4.76
CA ARG A 126 47.67 -30.82 4.07
C ARG A 126 48.87 -30.18 4.76
#